data_AF-A0A7X2HQM9-F1
#
_entry.id   AF-A0A7X2HQM9-F1
#
_cell.length_a   1.000
_cell.length_b   1.000
_cell.length_c   1.000
_cell.angle_alpha   90.00
_cell.angle_beta   90.00
_cell.angle_gamma   90.00
#
_symmetry.space_group_name_H-M   'P 1'
#
loop_
_entity.id
_entity.type
_entity.pdbx_description
1 polymer ?
#
loop_
_entity_poly.entity_id
_entity_poly.type
_entity_poly.pdbx_seq_one_letter_code
_entity_poly.pdbx_strand_id
1 'polypeptide(L)'
;MSLNFLGIAGSLRRKSTNQGLLRAASSRLPAGVEMDLADLTDIPFYNADMTEKPASVVRVLDQIGRADALVLACPEYNYSLAPALKNILDWASREPNNALLAGKPVAILGAGGGMGTSRAQYHLRQVCVYLDLHPLNKPEVFANAFAGGFTADGDLTDERIAGLITEQMQALTTWTLKHKA
;
A
#
# COMPACT_ATOMS: atom_id res chain seq x y z
N MET A 1 1.38 -10.21 -21.15
CA MET A 1 0.33 -9.34 -20.57
C MET A 1 1.02 -8.53 -19.48
N SER A 2 0.94 -7.19 -19.52
CA SER A 2 1.55 -6.36 -18.48
C SER A 2 0.62 -6.34 -17.26
N LEU A 3 1.18 -6.43 -16.04
CA LEU A 3 0.44 -6.21 -14.80
C LEU A 3 0.66 -4.78 -14.30
N ASN A 4 -0.39 -4.16 -13.79
CA ASN A 4 -0.30 -2.82 -13.19
C ASN A 4 -0.55 -2.89 -11.69
N PHE A 5 0.41 -2.46 -10.87
CA PHE A 5 0.25 -2.35 -9.42
C PHE A 5 -0.01 -0.89 -9.02
N LEU A 6 -0.62 -0.70 -7.85
CA LEU A 6 -0.74 0.63 -7.24
C LEU A 6 -0.13 0.64 -5.84
N GLY A 7 0.90 1.46 -5.67
CA GLY A 7 1.49 1.77 -4.37
C GLY A 7 0.71 2.87 -3.67
N ILE A 8 0.28 2.63 -2.42
CA ILE A 8 -0.44 3.61 -1.60
C ILE A 8 0.25 3.76 -0.24
N ALA A 9 0.73 4.96 0.08
CA ALA A 9 1.40 5.24 1.35
C ALA A 9 0.48 5.94 2.36
N GLY A 10 0.40 5.40 3.58
CA GLY A 10 -0.36 6.00 4.68
C GLY A 10 0.28 7.22 5.35
N SER A 11 1.47 7.65 4.92
CA SER A 11 2.16 8.82 5.46
C SER A 11 2.30 9.89 4.38
N LEU A 12 1.74 11.08 4.67
CA LEU A 12 1.67 12.22 3.76
C LEU A 12 2.91 13.14 3.81
N ARG A 13 3.84 12.89 4.74
CA ARG A 13 5.02 13.75 4.90
C ARG A 13 5.93 13.63 3.68
N ARG A 14 6.47 14.74 3.20
CA ARG A 14 7.36 14.81 2.02
C ARG A 14 8.54 13.82 2.08
N LYS A 15 9.14 13.64 3.25
CA LYS A 15 10.32 12.76 3.48
C LYS A 15 9.94 11.39 4.00
N SER A 16 8.77 10.88 3.61
CA SER A 16 8.19 9.64 4.12
C SER A 16 9.06 8.44 3.76
N THR A 17 9.56 7.73 4.77
CA THR A 17 10.21 6.43 4.62
C THR A 17 9.25 5.37 4.07
N ASN A 18 7.93 5.52 4.28
CA ASN A 18 6.93 4.63 3.67
C ASN A 18 6.78 4.90 2.18
N GLN A 19 6.86 6.15 1.72
CA GLN A 19 6.97 6.45 0.29
C GLN A 19 8.31 5.95 -0.28
N GLY A 20 9.40 6.02 0.49
CA GLY A 20 10.69 5.45 0.10
C GLY A 20 10.65 3.93 -0.10
N LEU A 21 9.95 3.20 0.75
CA LEU A 21 9.72 1.77 0.55
C LEU A 21 8.92 1.50 -0.75
N LEU A 22 7.92 2.31 -1.07
CA LEU A 22 7.19 2.18 -2.34
C LEU A 22 8.07 2.51 -3.57
N ARG A 23 8.94 3.51 -3.49
CA ARG A 23 9.94 3.79 -4.53
C ARG A 23 10.92 2.62 -4.69
N ALA A 24 11.35 2.01 -3.59
CA ALA A 24 12.18 0.82 -3.61
C ALA A 24 11.47 -0.38 -4.26
N ALA A 25 10.17 -0.58 -3.97
CA ALA A 25 9.34 -1.59 -4.60
C ALA A 25 9.15 -1.35 -6.11
N SER A 26 8.89 -0.11 -6.52
CA SER A 26 8.71 0.28 -7.93
C SER A 26 9.95 0.00 -8.78
N SER A 27 11.14 0.21 -8.22
CA SER A 27 12.42 -0.07 -8.89
C SER A 27 12.82 -1.56 -8.90
N ARG A 28 12.04 -2.44 -8.25
CA ARG A 28 12.35 -3.87 -8.07
C ARG A 28 11.22 -4.79 -8.56
N LEU A 29 10.38 -4.27 -9.44
CA LEU A 29 9.29 -5.04 -10.04
C LEU A 29 9.84 -6.12 -10.99
N PRO A 30 9.22 -7.30 -11.05
CA PRO A 30 9.50 -8.28 -12.09
C PRO A 30 9.22 -7.74 -13.50
N ALA A 31 9.83 -8.37 -14.51
CA ALA A 31 9.56 -8.02 -15.90
C ALA A 31 8.06 -8.15 -16.23
N GLY A 32 7.52 -7.16 -16.95
CA GLY A 32 6.10 -7.10 -17.31
C GLY A 32 5.18 -6.64 -16.17
N VAL A 33 5.73 -6.03 -15.12
CA VAL A 33 4.98 -5.39 -14.05
C VAL A 33 5.39 -3.93 -13.95
N GLU A 34 4.41 -3.05 -13.91
CA GLU A 34 4.58 -1.62 -13.66
C GLU A 34 3.84 -1.23 -12.38
N MET A 35 4.23 -0.12 -11.74
CA MET A 35 3.56 0.36 -10.54
C MET A 35 3.42 1.88 -10.54
N ASP A 36 2.17 2.34 -10.47
CA ASP A 36 1.82 3.73 -10.16
C ASP A 36 1.90 3.98 -8.64
N LEU A 37 2.13 5.23 -8.24
CA LEU A 37 2.05 5.66 -6.84
C LEU A 37 0.88 6.64 -6.66
N ALA A 38 -0.01 6.35 -5.71
CA ALA A 38 -1.12 7.23 -5.36
C ALA A 38 -0.65 8.40 -4.48
N ASP A 39 -1.05 9.61 -4.85
CA ASP A 39 -0.94 10.79 -3.98
C ASP A 39 -2.23 10.95 -3.16
N LEU A 40 -2.08 11.00 -1.83
CA LEU A 40 -3.17 11.16 -0.87
C LEU A 40 -3.19 12.54 -0.18
N THR A 41 -2.31 13.46 -0.56
CA THR A 41 -2.12 14.75 0.14
C THR A 41 -3.33 15.68 0.10
N ASP A 42 -4.19 15.52 -0.90
CA ASP A 42 -5.39 16.32 -1.19
C ASP A 42 -6.71 15.53 -0.99
N ILE A 43 -6.65 14.38 -0.31
CA ILE A 43 -7.81 13.52 -0.08
C ILE A 43 -8.55 13.96 1.19
N PRO A 44 -9.80 14.43 1.10
CA PRO A 44 -10.59 14.76 2.28
C PRO A 44 -10.99 13.50 3.05
N PHE A 45 -11.31 13.68 4.33
CA PHE A 45 -11.91 12.60 5.11
C PHE A 45 -13.24 12.17 4.50
N TYR A 46 -13.49 10.86 4.48
CA TYR A 46 -14.77 10.32 4.07
C TYR A 46 -15.90 10.90 4.93
N ASN A 47 -16.92 11.40 4.26
CA ASN A 47 -18.18 11.82 4.86
C ASN A 47 -19.33 11.34 3.97
N ALA A 48 -20.25 10.56 4.54
CA ALA A 48 -21.38 9.97 3.83
C ALA A 48 -22.40 11.03 3.35
N ASP A 49 -22.36 12.25 3.89
CA ASP A 49 -23.20 13.36 3.45
C ASP A 49 -22.71 13.98 2.12
N MET A 50 -21.49 13.65 1.68
CA MET A 50 -20.97 14.11 0.39
C MET A 50 -21.67 13.37 -0.74
N THR A 51 -22.58 14.07 -1.43
CA THR A 51 -23.35 13.51 -2.55
C THR A 51 -22.51 13.31 -3.81
N GLU A 52 -21.40 14.03 -3.94
CA GLU A 52 -20.45 13.92 -5.05
C GLU A 52 -19.05 13.60 -4.53
N LYS A 53 -18.32 12.74 -5.26
CA LYS A 53 -16.94 12.40 -4.93
C LYS A 53 -16.01 13.53 -5.40
N PRO A 54 -15.15 14.07 -4.52
CA PRO A 54 -14.14 15.06 -4.91
C PRO A 54 -13.24 14.51 -6.02
N ALA A 55 -12.80 15.38 -6.93
CA ALA A 55 -11.92 14.98 -8.04
C ALA A 55 -10.63 14.27 -7.57
N SER A 56 -10.08 14.67 -6.42
CA SER A 56 -8.91 14.02 -5.81
C SER A 56 -9.22 12.57 -5.38
N VAL A 57 -10.41 12.32 -4.83
CA VAL A 57 -10.88 10.98 -4.50
C VAL A 57 -11.07 10.16 -5.77
N VAL A 58 -11.80 10.68 -6.75
CA VAL A 58 -12.05 9.99 -8.04
C VAL A 58 -10.73 9.57 -8.70
N ARG A 59 -9.74 10.47 -8.74
CA ARG A 59 -8.40 10.17 -9.26
C ARG A 59 -7.79 8.90 -8.65
N VAL A 60 -7.85 8.75 -7.33
CA VAL A 60 -7.27 7.59 -6.65
C VAL A 60 -8.15 6.36 -6.80
N LEU A 61 -9.47 6.50 -6.81
CA LEU A 61 -10.38 5.39 -7.09
C LEU A 61 -10.17 4.81 -8.49
N ASP A 62 -9.97 5.66 -9.49
CA ASP A 62 -9.64 5.24 -10.85
C ASP A 62 -8.28 4.53 -10.91
N GLN A 63 -7.30 4.98 -10.13
CA GLN A 63 -6.02 4.27 -9.97
C GLN A 63 -6.24 2.87 -9.37
N ILE A 64 -7.04 2.76 -8.32
CA ILE A 64 -7.36 1.47 -7.69
C ILE A 64 -8.09 0.56 -8.68
N GLY A 65 -9.04 1.08 -9.46
CA GLY A 65 -9.79 0.33 -10.47
C GLY A 65 -8.90 -0.27 -11.57
N ARG A 66 -7.89 0.48 -12.02
CA ARG A 66 -6.92 0.02 -13.03
C ARG A 66 -5.85 -0.93 -12.50
N ALA A 67 -5.68 -1.00 -11.18
CA ALA A 67 -4.65 -1.82 -10.56
C ALA A 67 -5.06 -3.28 -10.46
N ASP A 68 -4.16 -4.17 -10.85
CA ASP A 68 -4.29 -5.61 -10.69
C ASP A 68 -3.96 -6.07 -9.26
N ALA A 69 -3.11 -5.30 -8.56
CA ALA A 69 -2.76 -5.53 -7.17
C ALA A 69 -2.41 -4.22 -6.47
N LEU A 70 -2.49 -4.24 -5.14
CA LEU A 70 -2.12 -3.10 -4.29
C LEU A 70 -0.82 -3.37 -3.54
N VAL A 71 0.01 -2.34 -3.35
CA VAL A 71 1.14 -2.34 -2.43
C VAL A 71 0.89 -1.27 -1.39
N LEU A 72 0.47 -1.67 -0.19
CA LEU A 72 0.07 -0.75 0.87
C LEU A 72 1.23 -0.50 1.83
N ALA A 73 1.77 0.72 1.81
CA ALA A 73 2.76 1.15 2.78
C ALA A 73 2.09 1.69 4.05
N CYS A 74 2.09 0.87 5.10
CA CYS A 74 1.34 1.03 6.34
C CYS A 74 2.23 1.53 7.49
N PRO A 75 2.36 2.85 7.71
CA PRO A 75 2.98 3.38 8.91
C PRO A 75 2.14 3.06 10.17
N GLU A 76 2.81 3.00 11.32
CA GLU A 76 2.17 2.77 12.62
C GLU A 76 2.04 4.07 13.43
N TYR A 77 0.81 4.49 13.68
CA TYR A 77 0.45 5.57 14.61
C TYR A 77 -0.29 4.98 15.80
N ASN A 78 0.28 5.13 16.99
CA ASN A 78 -0.35 4.73 18.26
C ASN A 78 -0.91 3.29 18.22
N TYR A 79 -0.06 2.32 17.86
CA TYR A 79 -0.39 0.89 17.76
C TYR A 79 -1.35 0.51 16.62
N SER A 80 -1.61 1.41 15.67
CA SER A 80 -2.57 1.20 14.59
C SER A 80 -2.10 1.79 13.26
N LEU A 81 -2.81 1.50 12.17
CA LEU A 81 -2.56 2.08 10.86
C LEU A 81 -2.89 3.58 10.83
N ALA A 82 -2.14 4.33 10.01
CA ALA A 82 -2.36 5.76 9.86
C ALA A 82 -3.71 6.10 9.18
N PRO A 83 -4.32 7.24 9.56
CA PRO A 83 -5.64 7.62 9.09
C PRO A 83 -5.71 7.84 7.57
N ALA A 84 -4.65 8.33 6.93
CA ALA A 84 -4.66 8.58 5.48
C ALA A 84 -4.88 7.28 4.68
N LEU A 85 -4.20 6.19 5.07
CA LEU A 85 -4.36 4.88 4.41
C LEU A 85 -5.75 4.31 4.66
N LYS A 86 -6.22 4.36 5.92
CA LYS A 86 -7.56 3.87 6.26
C LYS A 86 -8.65 4.66 5.52
N ASN A 87 -8.51 5.98 5.45
CA ASN A 87 -9.47 6.87 4.83
C ASN A 87 -9.64 6.59 3.32
N ILE A 88 -8.55 6.40 2.57
CA ILE A 88 -8.69 6.10 1.14
C ILE A 88 -9.29 4.70 0.89
N LEU A 89 -8.99 3.72 1.75
CA LEU A 89 -9.65 2.41 1.71
C LEU A 89 -11.15 2.52 2.05
N ASP A 90 -11.51 3.39 2.99
CA ASP A 90 -12.92 3.67 3.31
C ASP A 90 -13.66 4.29 2.12
N TRP A 91 -13.07 5.30 1.47
CA TRP A 91 -13.60 5.84 0.22
C TRP A 91 -13.81 4.77 -0.86
N ALA A 92 -12.79 3.94 -1.11
CA ALA A 92 -12.85 2.90 -2.14
C ALA A 92 -13.89 1.81 -1.83
N SER A 93 -14.07 1.46 -0.55
CA SER A 93 -15.03 0.44 -0.14
C SER A 93 -16.49 0.84 -0.32
N ARG A 94 -16.77 2.12 -0.66
CA ARG A 94 -18.14 2.60 -0.94
C ARG A 94 -18.57 2.41 -2.38
N GLU A 95 -17.67 2.02 -3.28
CA GLU A 95 -18.10 1.66 -4.62
C GLU A 95 -19.06 0.46 -4.59
N PRO A 96 -20.06 0.40 -5.49
CA PRO A 96 -21.04 -0.67 -5.52
C PRO A 96 -20.38 -2.06 -5.46
N ASN A 97 -20.89 -2.93 -4.58
CA ASN A 97 -20.38 -4.27 -4.34
C ASN A 97 -18.89 -4.34 -3.93
N ASN A 98 -18.32 -3.24 -3.42
CA ASN A 98 -16.89 -3.16 -3.09
C ASN A 98 -15.98 -3.53 -4.28
N ALA A 99 -16.44 -3.21 -5.51
CA ALA A 99 -15.85 -3.71 -6.76
C ALA A 99 -14.39 -3.29 -6.99
N LEU A 100 -13.91 -2.26 -6.28
CA LEU A 100 -12.52 -1.79 -6.40
C LEU A 100 -11.53 -2.62 -5.56
N LEU A 101 -11.99 -3.32 -4.52
CA LEU A 101 -11.13 -3.98 -3.53
C LEU A 101 -11.37 -5.49 -3.45
N ALA A 102 -12.61 -5.94 -3.59
CA ALA A 102 -12.97 -7.35 -3.44
C ALA A 102 -12.17 -8.27 -4.39
N GLY A 103 -11.62 -9.35 -3.85
CA GLY A 103 -10.74 -10.31 -4.52
C GLY A 103 -9.34 -9.78 -4.88
N LYS A 104 -9.02 -8.51 -4.60
CA LYS A 104 -7.78 -7.90 -5.10
C LYS A 104 -6.55 -8.36 -4.29
N PRO A 105 -5.50 -8.89 -4.96
CA PRO A 105 -4.20 -9.17 -4.35
C PRO A 105 -3.58 -7.94 -3.68
N VAL A 106 -3.00 -8.11 -2.50
CA VAL A 106 -2.30 -7.01 -1.81
C VAL A 106 -1.00 -7.45 -1.13
N ALA A 107 0.05 -6.65 -1.29
CA ALA A 107 1.24 -6.70 -0.45
C ALA A 107 1.20 -5.58 0.60
N ILE A 108 1.71 -5.85 1.79
CA ILE A 108 1.80 -4.86 2.87
C ILE A 108 3.27 -4.73 3.28
N LEU A 109 3.73 -3.49 3.38
CA LEU A 109 5.05 -3.15 3.87
C LEU A 109 4.96 -1.89 4.73
N GLY A 110 5.98 -1.56 5.51
CA GLY A 110 5.91 -0.37 6.33
C GLY A 110 7.21 -0.02 7.04
N ALA A 111 7.40 1.27 7.28
CA ALA A 111 8.51 1.83 8.03
C ALA A 111 8.01 2.60 9.26
N GLY A 112 8.54 2.29 10.43
CA GLY A 112 8.15 2.90 11.71
C GLY A 112 9.21 2.72 12.80
N GLY A 113 8.88 3.07 14.03
CA GLY A 113 9.76 2.82 15.18
C GLY A 113 9.66 1.39 15.71
N GLY A 114 10.62 0.99 16.55
CA GLY A 114 10.61 -0.29 17.26
C GLY A 114 10.47 -1.50 16.31
N MET A 115 9.32 -2.17 16.38
CA MET A 115 8.99 -3.39 15.62
C MET A 115 8.68 -3.16 14.12
N GLY A 116 8.98 -1.97 13.59
CA GLY A 116 8.87 -1.70 12.15
C GLY A 116 7.46 -1.83 11.58
N THR A 117 6.44 -1.36 12.32
CA THR A 117 5.00 -1.32 11.96
C THR A 117 4.21 -2.62 12.04
N SER A 118 4.77 -3.69 12.62
CA SER A 118 4.09 -5.00 12.65
C SER A 118 2.66 -4.96 13.21
N ARG A 119 2.38 -4.17 14.26
CA ARG A 119 1.03 -4.07 14.83
C ARG A 119 0.06 -3.41 13.87
N ALA A 120 0.46 -2.29 13.26
CA ALA A 120 -0.35 -1.61 12.24
C ALA A 120 -0.62 -2.51 11.04
N GLN A 121 0.35 -3.32 10.61
CA GLN A 121 0.17 -4.24 9.48
C GLN A 121 -0.79 -5.39 9.84
N TYR A 122 -0.71 -5.97 11.04
CA TYR A 122 -1.69 -6.99 11.47
C TYR A 122 -3.10 -6.41 11.64
N HIS A 123 -3.21 -5.17 12.12
CA HIS A 123 -4.51 -4.48 12.15
C HIS A 123 -5.03 -4.22 10.73
N LEU A 124 -4.19 -3.81 9.79
CA LEU A 124 -4.59 -3.66 8.38
C LEU A 124 -5.04 -5.00 7.77
N ARG A 125 -4.39 -6.12 8.11
CA ARG A 125 -4.85 -7.46 7.68
C ARG A 125 -6.25 -7.79 8.19
N GLN A 126 -6.60 -7.38 9.41
CA GLN A 126 -7.97 -7.51 9.91
C GLN A 126 -8.96 -6.67 9.09
N VAL A 127 -8.57 -5.44 8.70
CA VAL A 127 -9.38 -4.59 7.80
C VAL A 127 -9.56 -5.25 6.43
N CYS A 128 -8.52 -5.89 5.89
CA CYS A 128 -8.57 -6.63 4.62
C CYS A 128 -9.65 -7.71 4.60
N VAL A 129 -10.00 -8.32 5.74
CA VAL A 129 -11.07 -9.33 5.83
C VAL A 129 -12.42 -8.74 5.40
N TYR A 130 -12.76 -7.54 5.88
CA TYR A 130 -14.02 -6.89 5.48
C TYR A 130 -13.96 -6.37 4.04
N LEU A 131 -12.81 -5.84 3.64
CA LEU A 131 -12.61 -5.31 2.28
C LEU A 131 -12.47 -6.42 1.22
N ASP A 132 -12.49 -7.68 1.63
CA ASP A 132 -12.27 -8.85 0.77
C ASP A 132 -10.98 -8.74 -0.06
N LEU A 133 -9.95 -8.12 0.51
CA LEU A 133 -8.62 -8.07 -0.08
C LEU A 133 -7.88 -9.38 0.20
N HIS A 134 -7.02 -9.82 -0.73
CA HIS A 134 -6.25 -11.05 -0.60
C HIS A 134 -4.77 -10.76 -0.28
N PRO A 135 -4.40 -10.57 1.01
CA PRO A 135 -3.04 -10.20 1.37
C PRO A 135 -2.06 -11.36 1.21
N LEU A 136 -0.84 -11.03 0.75
CA LEU A 136 0.31 -11.92 0.87
C LEU A 136 0.62 -12.18 2.34
N ASN A 137 0.92 -13.44 2.67
CA ASN A 137 1.37 -13.80 4.00
C ASN A 137 2.89 -13.71 4.16
N LYS A 138 3.65 -13.88 3.07
CA LYS A 138 5.12 -13.80 3.07
C LYS A 138 5.65 -13.23 1.75
N PRO A 139 6.84 -12.60 1.76
CA PRO A 139 7.56 -12.14 2.96
C PRO A 139 6.84 -10.97 3.65
N GLU A 140 7.04 -10.85 4.95
CA GLU A 140 6.63 -9.67 5.73
C GLU A 140 7.75 -8.63 5.70
N VAL A 141 7.41 -7.35 5.48
CA VAL A 141 8.38 -6.25 5.40
C VAL A 141 8.11 -5.25 6.52
N PHE A 142 8.85 -5.41 7.62
CA PHE A 142 8.82 -4.54 8.79
C PHE A 142 10.14 -3.77 8.90
N ALA A 143 10.15 -2.49 8.54
CA ALA A 143 11.37 -1.67 8.55
C ALA A 143 11.41 -0.73 9.77
N ASN A 144 12.51 -0.76 10.51
CA ASN A 144 12.78 0.24 11.53
C ASN A 144 13.39 1.50 10.88
N ALA A 145 12.60 2.58 10.83
CA ALA A 145 12.99 3.83 10.18
C ALA A 145 14.16 4.56 10.87
N PHE A 146 14.47 4.21 12.13
CA PHE A 146 15.50 4.87 12.94
C PHE A 146 16.78 4.05 13.10
N ALA A 147 16.88 2.89 12.44
CA ALA A 147 18.03 1.99 12.51
C ALA A 147 19.13 2.30 11.46
N GLY A 148 19.08 3.47 10.79
CA GLY A 148 20.07 3.87 9.79
C GLY A 148 19.85 3.31 8.38
N GLY A 149 18.70 2.72 8.10
CA GLY A 149 18.36 2.11 6.79
C GLY A 149 17.73 3.04 5.76
N PHE A 150 17.70 4.36 6.00
CA PHE A 150 17.08 5.34 5.11
C PHE A 150 17.91 6.63 4.99
N THR A 151 17.86 7.27 3.83
CA THR A 151 18.44 8.60 3.60
C THR A 151 17.63 9.71 4.30
N ALA A 152 18.19 10.92 4.34
CA ALA A 152 17.50 12.11 4.86
C ALA A 152 16.25 12.51 4.06
N ASP A 153 16.06 11.99 2.84
CA ASP A 153 14.88 12.22 2.00
C ASP A 153 13.89 11.04 2.07
N GLY A 154 14.22 10.03 2.89
CA GLY A 154 13.38 8.89 3.18
C GLY A 154 13.56 7.72 2.23
N ASP A 155 14.59 7.71 1.37
CA ASP A 155 14.87 6.60 0.46
C ASP A 155 15.52 5.43 1.19
N LEU A 156 15.16 4.21 0.82
CA LEU A 156 15.70 3.00 1.43
C LEU A 156 17.16 2.77 1.01
N THR A 157 18.03 2.52 2.00
CA THR A 157 19.43 2.13 1.80
C THR A 157 19.78 0.77 2.43
N ASP A 158 18.89 0.22 3.26
CA ASP A 158 19.07 -1.12 3.84
C ASP A 158 18.83 -2.21 2.78
N GLU A 159 19.92 -2.84 2.34
CA GLU A 159 19.90 -3.90 1.30
C GLU A 159 19.14 -5.16 1.72
N ARG A 160 19.06 -5.46 3.02
CA ARG A 160 18.28 -6.61 3.51
C ARG A 160 16.79 -6.33 3.35
N ILE A 161 16.33 -5.14 3.72
CA ILE A 161 14.94 -4.73 3.48
C ILE A 161 14.66 -4.64 1.97
N ALA A 162 15.61 -4.15 1.17
CA ALA A 162 15.48 -4.11 -0.27
C ALA A 162 15.33 -5.51 -0.89
N GLY A 163 16.07 -6.50 -0.39
CA GLY A 163 15.92 -7.91 -0.78
C GLY A 163 14.53 -8.47 -0.46
N LEU A 164 14.02 -8.23 0.75
CA LEU A 164 12.67 -8.65 1.13
C LEU A 164 11.59 -8.00 0.26
N ILE A 165 11.76 -6.74 -0.14
CA ILE A 165 10.85 -6.06 -1.06
C ILE A 165 10.88 -6.73 -2.44
N THR A 166 12.06 -7.08 -2.97
CA THR A 166 12.18 -7.81 -4.24
C THR A 166 11.39 -9.13 -4.19
N GLU A 167 11.60 -9.92 -3.13
CA GLU A 167 10.87 -11.17 -2.92
C GLU A 167 9.36 -10.93 -2.80
N GLN A 168 8.94 -9.86 -2.11
CA GLN A 168 7.53 -9.50 -1.97
C GLN A 168 6.88 -9.14 -3.30
N MET A 169 7.57 -8.40 -4.17
CA MET A 169 7.04 -8.03 -5.49
C MET A 169 6.93 -9.24 -6.42
N GLN A 170 7.88 -10.18 -6.34
CA GLN A 170 7.79 -11.47 -7.04
C GLN A 170 6.60 -12.32 -6.54
N ALA A 171 6.44 -12.41 -5.22
CA ALA A 171 5.32 -13.12 -4.61
C ALA A 171 3.97 -12.47 -5.00
N LEU A 172 3.88 -11.14 -5.00
CA LEU A 172 2.67 -10.41 -5.39
C LEU A 172 2.33 -10.66 -6.85
N THR A 173 3.32 -10.67 -7.72
CA THR A 173 3.16 -10.97 -9.15
C THR A 173 2.57 -12.37 -9.35
N THR A 174 3.14 -13.37 -8.69
CA THR A 174 2.64 -14.76 -8.76
C THR A 174 1.22 -14.86 -8.20
N TRP A 175 0.96 -14.21 -7.07
CA TRP A 175 -0.36 -14.18 -6.44
C TRP A 175 -1.41 -13.51 -7.33
N THR A 176 -1.03 -12.43 -8.01
CA THR A 176 -1.90 -11.69 -8.93
C THR A 176 -2.29 -12.54 -10.13
N LEU A 177 -1.33 -13.22 -10.75
CA LEU A 177 -1.60 -14.12 -11.87
C LEU A 177 -2.55 -15.26 -11.47
N LYS A 178 -2.44 -15.79 -10.25
CA LYS A 178 -3.33 -16.84 -9.74
C LYS A 178 -4.78 -16.38 -9.56
N HIS A 179 -5.01 -15.11 -9.24
CA HIS A 179 -6.35 -14.56 -9.01
C HIS A 179 -7.01 -14.00 -10.27
N LYS A 180 -6.22 -13.80 -11.33
CA LYS A 180 -6.72 -13.42 -12.66
C LYS A 180 -7.11 -14.63 -13.53
N ALA A 181 -6.60 -15.82 -13.21
CA ALA A 181 -6.89 -17.07 -13.91
C ALA A 181 -8.18 -17.70 -13.40
#